data_AF-A0AB35YV13-F1
#
_entry.id   AF-A0AB35YV13-F1
#
_cell.length_a   1.000
_cell.length_b   1.000
_cell.length_c   1.000
_cell.angle_alpha   90.00
_cell.angle_beta   90.00
_cell.angle_gamma   90.00
#
_symmetry.space_group_name_H-M   'P 1'
#
loop_
_entity.id
_entity.type
_entity.pdbx_description
1 polymer ?
#
loop_
_entity_poly.entity_id
_entity_poly.type
_entity_poly.pdbx_seq_one_letter_code
_entity_poly.pdbx_strand_id
1 'polypeptide(L)'
;MNRLLTFRIIAVAIILTFISCSKDSDDPVPQETEITVSTTDFSITIDENPTIGQVIGSVQGSTNEGTVTFSITEQTPEGAFSIDASSGELKVADETLFDFETNPTITGTVQVANGAVSENASVEITLNDLVENHIFDDSIVLFTQEEVNDFGANNYTHITGSLLIGKIDNTQSSINDLRPLNALKSIGRQFIIIDNPLLSNLAGLENLEFIGGNFLIEDNPNLINIESLRNLTTINDYLYINNNDQLTNLNGLENIISISGDLGIFSNEILSDINSLQNLTSIGKRLLFENNPSLLDFNLSSLTVIAERLDIRHCPNITHLNSLTNLQTIGTDIYLSSNFNLIDFCGLQSLLIDNGLGGNYTAIYNAYNPTKQDIIDGNCSL
;
A
#
# COMPACT_ATOMS: atom_id res chain seq x y z
N MET A 1 48.16 48.24 55.90
CA MET A 1 49.10 47.42 55.11
C MET A 1 49.90 46.53 56.07
N ASN A 2 50.46 45.40 55.60
CA ASN A 2 51.36 44.48 56.33
C ASN A 2 50.79 43.55 57.43
N ARG A 3 50.35 42.37 56.98
CA ARG A 3 50.67 40.98 57.42
C ARG A 3 51.16 40.66 58.86
N LEU A 4 50.43 39.71 59.48
CA LEU A 4 50.84 38.41 60.07
C LEU A 4 52.32 38.14 60.45
N LEU A 5 52.52 37.50 61.62
CA LEU A 5 52.92 36.07 61.70
C LEU A 5 52.58 35.38 63.05
N THR A 6 52.69 34.05 63.10
CA THR A 6 52.21 33.07 64.11
C THR A 6 53.24 32.63 65.17
N PHE A 7 52.80 31.97 66.26
CA PHE A 7 53.39 30.69 66.76
C PHE A 7 52.44 29.89 67.70
N ARG A 8 52.74 28.59 67.99
CA ARG A 8 51.94 27.61 68.80
C ARG A 8 52.80 26.85 69.82
N ILE A 9 52.21 26.37 70.94
CA ILE A 9 52.72 25.30 71.85
C ILE A 9 51.52 24.41 72.34
N ILE A 10 51.76 23.20 72.90
CA ILE A 10 50.80 22.05 72.99
C ILE A 10 50.74 21.38 74.39
N ALA A 11 49.53 20.92 74.81
CA ALA A 11 49.24 19.84 75.80
C ALA A 11 47.75 19.36 75.62
N VAL A 12 47.23 18.13 75.87
CA VAL A 12 47.65 16.82 76.47
C VAL A 12 47.46 16.69 78.00
N ALA A 13 46.82 15.65 78.61
CA ALA A 13 45.82 14.62 78.23
C ALA A 13 45.29 13.84 79.49
N ILE A 14 44.38 12.84 79.32
CA ILE A 14 43.99 11.74 80.27
C ILE A 14 43.09 12.14 81.49
N ILE A 15 42.09 11.38 81.99
CA ILE A 15 41.11 10.37 81.49
C ILE A 15 40.11 9.99 82.63
N LEU A 16 39.06 9.18 82.35
CA LEU A 16 38.16 8.45 83.28
C LEU A 16 36.95 9.18 83.90
N THR A 17 35.93 8.38 84.24
CA THR A 17 34.52 8.75 84.50
C THR A 17 34.01 8.17 85.83
N PHE A 18 32.92 8.74 86.38
CA PHE A 18 31.82 7.97 86.98
C PHE A 18 30.51 8.78 86.98
N ILE A 19 29.38 8.09 87.07
CA ILE A 19 28.03 8.61 86.81
C ILE A 19 27.35 9.00 88.14
N SER A 20 26.57 10.08 88.13
CA SER A 20 25.54 10.36 89.13
C SER A 20 24.32 10.96 88.43
N CYS A 21 23.18 10.27 88.48
CA CYS A 21 21.98 10.63 87.72
C CYS A 21 21.21 11.79 88.38
N SER A 22 20.97 12.88 87.65
CA SER A 22 19.63 13.50 87.65
C SER A 22 18.70 12.63 86.78
N LYS A 23 17.40 12.67 87.08
CA LYS A 23 16.39 12.08 86.19
C LYS A 23 15.96 13.13 85.18
N ASP A 24 16.54 13.06 84.00
CA ASP A 24 15.90 13.59 82.79
C ASP A 24 15.64 12.39 81.88
N SER A 25 14.39 12.26 81.42
CA SER A 25 13.98 11.22 80.48
C SER A 25 14.21 11.72 79.07
N ASP A 26 15.38 11.44 78.52
CA ASP A 26 15.66 11.51 77.08
C ASP A 26 14.86 10.41 76.35
N ASP A 27 13.53 10.54 76.35
CA ASP A 27 12.69 9.86 75.35
C ASP A 27 13.10 10.45 73.99
N PRO A 28 13.44 9.62 72.99
CA PRO A 28 13.77 10.13 71.67
C PRO A 28 12.51 10.76 71.08
N VAL A 29 12.57 12.08 70.82
CA VAL A 29 11.54 12.77 70.04
C VAL A 29 11.41 12.01 68.72
N PRO A 30 10.21 11.51 68.36
CA PRO A 30 10.01 10.86 67.08
C PRO A 30 10.41 11.84 65.97
N GLN A 31 11.34 11.44 65.11
CA GLN A 31 11.41 12.07 63.80
C GLN A 31 10.14 11.65 63.07
N GLU A 32 9.21 12.58 62.90
CA GLU A 32 8.13 12.41 61.92
C GLU A 32 8.79 12.18 60.56
N THR A 33 8.50 11.03 59.94
CA THR A 33 9.02 10.68 58.63
C THR A 33 8.35 11.60 57.61
N GLU A 34 9.13 12.43 56.93
CA GLU A 34 8.61 13.28 55.86
C GLU A 34 7.96 12.39 54.80
N ILE A 35 6.68 12.64 54.50
CA ILE A 35 5.93 11.83 53.54
C ILE A 35 6.56 12.03 52.17
N THR A 36 6.94 10.92 51.54
CA THR A 36 7.46 10.87 50.19
C THR A 36 6.49 10.10 49.31
N VAL A 37 6.34 10.54 48.07
CA VAL A 37 5.65 9.80 47.02
C VAL A 37 6.67 9.51 45.92
N SER A 38 6.53 8.37 45.28
CA SER A 38 7.29 8.01 44.08
C SER A 38 6.38 7.37 43.06
N THR A 39 6.61 7.71 41.80
CA THR A 39 5.87 7.21 40.64
C THR A 39 6.84 7.00 39.48
N THR A 40 6.40 6.33 38.43
CA THR A 40 7.15 6.14 37.18
C THR A 40 6.23 6.36 36.00
N ASP A 41 6.76 6.99 34.95
CA ASP A 41 6.08 7.13 33.67
C ASP A 41 5.58 5.77 33.14
N PHE A 42 4.40 5.77 32.54
CA PHE A 42 3.78 4.60 31.92
C PHE A 42 3.76 4.80 30.41
N SER A 43 4.43 3.93 29.67
CA SER A 43 4.30 3.86 28.22
C SER A 43 3.96 2.45 27.74
N ILE A 44 3.12 2.38 26.70
CA ILE A 44 2.67 1.13 26.09
C ILE A 44 2.37 1.34 24.60
N THR A 45 2.45 0.27 23.82
CA THR A 45 1.89 0.20 22.47
C THR A 45 0.73 -0.78 22.49
N ILE A 46 -0.43 -0.39 21.95
CA ILE A 46 -1.61 -1.24 21.79
C ILE A 46 -2.14 -1.13 20.37
N ASP A 47 -2.95 -2.09 19.96
CA ASP A 47 -3.70 -1.99 18.72
C ASP A 47 -4.81 -0.93 18.85
N GLU A 48 -5.12 -0.24 17.75
CA GLU A 48 -6.25 0.70 17.68
C GLU A 48 -7.62 0.01 17.70
N ASN A 49 -8.71 0.79 17.71
CA ASN A 49 -10.08 0.31 17.92
C ASN A 49 -10.27 -0.62 19.18
N PRO A 50 -9.64 -0.35 20.34
CA PRO A 50 -9.86 -1.11 21.57
C PRO A 50 -11.25 -0.85 22.15
N THR A 51 -11.84 -1.85 22.79
CA THR A 51 -13.21 -1.73 23.34
C THR A 51 -13.29 -0.86 24.59
N ILE A 52 -14.37 -0.11 24.76
CA ILE A 52 -14.63 0.70 25.96
C ILE A 52 -14.56 -0.14 27.26
N GLY A 53 -13.79 0.36 28.23
CA GLY A 53 -13.50 -0.35 29.48
C GLY A 53 -12.36 -1.38 29.41
N GLN A 54 -11.74 -1.59 28.24
CA GLN A 54 -10.53 -2.41 28.09
C GLN A 54 -9.40 -1.86 28.96
N VAL A 55 -8.74 -2.75 29.73
CA VAL A 55 -7.59 -2.40 30.56
C VAL A 55 -6.37 -2.17 29.67
N ILE A 56 -5.78 -0.99 29.79
CA ILE A 56 -4.57 -0.56 29.09
C ILE A 56 -3.33 -0.95 29.92
N GLY A 57 -3.40 -0.79 31.24
CA GLY A 57 -2.29 -1.05 32.15
C GLY A 57 -2.52 -0.41 33.52
N SER A 58 -1.45 0.04 34.18
CA SER A 58 -1.57 0.78 35.46
C SER A 58 -0.37 1.69 35.71
N VAL A 59 -0.62 2.92 36.15
CA VAL A 59 0.42 3.82 36.67
C VAL A 59 0.88 3.30 38.04
N GLN A 60 2.18 3.13 38.21
CA GLN A 60 2.75 2.62 39.47
C GLN A 60 3.02 3.77 40.43
N GLY A 61 2.54 3.67 41.67
CA GLY A 61 2.72 4.69 42.70
C GLY A 61 2.99 4.08 44.07
N SER A 62 3.92 4.64 44.82
CA SER A 62 4.22 4.21 46.19
C SER A 62 4.55 5.38 47.12
N THR A 63 4.50 5.14 48.42
CA THR A 63 4.77 6.12 49.48
C THR A 63 5.38 5.40 50.69
N ASN A 64 6.08 6.14 51.55
CA ASN A 64 6.60 5.60 52.82
C ASN A 64 5.51 5.42 53.89
N GLU A 65 4.38 6.12 53.81
CA GLU A 65 3.30 6.02 54.81
C GLU A 65 1.90 5.92 54.19
N GLY A 66 1.14 4.89 54.56
CA GLY A 66 -0.26 4.72 54.14
C GLY A 66 -0.41 4.20 52.70
N THR A 67 -1.22 4.89 51.89
CA THR A 67 -1.57 4.53 50.51
C THR A 67 -1.52 5.77 49.62
N VAL A 68 -1.26 5.59 48.32
CA VAL A 68 -1.43 6.67 47.33
C VAL A 68 -2.84 6.67 46.73
N THR A 69 -3.26 7.80 46.18
CA THR A 69 -4.42 7.94 45.30
C THR A 69 -4.00 8.47 43.95
N PHE A 70 -4.72 8.06 42.90
CA PHE A 70 -4.40 8.40 41.51
C PHE A 70 -5.47 9.31 40.90
N SER A 71 -5.06 10.31 40.12
CA SER A 71 -5.97 11.18 39.36
C SER A 71 -5.33 11.68 38.08
N ILE A 72 -6.05 11.60 36.97
CA ILE A 72 -5.70 12.29 35.72
C ILE A 72 -5.78 13.80 35.96
N THR A 73 -4.75 14.54 35.54
CA THR A 73 -4.76 16.02 35.54
C THR A 73 -4.87 16.60 34.14
N GLU A 74 -4.33 15.92 33.13
CA GLU A 74 -4.29 16.35 31.73
C GLU A 74 -4.36 15.12 30.80
N GLN A 75 -4.95 15.28 29.61
CA GLN A 75 -5.02 14.27 28.55
C GLN A 75 -5.02 14.92 27.17
N THR A 76 -4.54 14.20 26.15
CA THR A 76 -4.70 14.55 24.73
C THR A 76 -4.84 13.26 23.91
N PRO A 77 -5.98 13.04 23.23
CA PRO A 77 -7.25 13.80 23.33
C PRO A 77 -7.91 13.68 24.72
N GLU A 78 -8.70 14.69 25.10
CA GLU A 78 -9.40 14.72 26.40
C GLU A 78 -10.46 13.62 26.50
N GLY A 79 -10.44 12.83 27.57
CA GLY A 79 -11.44 11.79 27.83
C GLY A 79 -11.10 10.40 27.28
N ALA A 80 -9.97 10.23 26.58
CA ALA A 80 -9.59 8.94 25.99
C ALA A 80 -9.54 7.79 27.00
N PHE A 81 -8.90 8.00 28.15
CA PHE A 81 -8.78 6.97 29.19
C PHE A 81 -9.29 7.42 30.56
N SER A 82 -9.62 6.44 31.39
CA SER A 82 -9.98 6.61 32.80
C SER A 82 -8.93 5.94 33.68
N ILE A 83 -8.84 6.36 34.95
CA ILE A 83 -7.97 5.74 35.94
C ILE A 83 -8.78 5.36 37.19
N ASP A 84 -8.54 4.17 37.73
CA ASP A 84 -9.05 3.82 39.06
C ASP A 84 -8.22 4.53 40.14
N ALA A 85 -8.89 5.36 40.93
CA ALA A 85 -8.25 6.24 41.90
C ALA A 85 -7.56 5.51 43.07
N SER A 86 -7.76 4.20 43.23
CA SER A 86 -7.21 3.39 44.33
C SER A 86 -6.08 2.44 43.90
N SER A 87 -6.04 2.07 42.62
CA SER A 87 -5.12 1.05 42.07
C SER A 87 -4.26 1.55 40.92
N GLY A 88 -4.56 2.71 40.35
CA GLY A 88 -3.83 3.28 39.21
C GLY A 88 -4.14 2.59 37.88
N GLU A 89 -5.10 1.65 37.83
CA GLU A 89 -5.48 0.90 36.64
C GLU A 89 -6.08 1.83 35.57
N LEU A 90 -5.48 1.80 34.37
CA LEU A 90 -5.88 2.59 33.20
C LEU A 90 -6.85 1.78 32.33
N LYS A 91 -7.97 2.40 31.93
CA LYS A 91 -8.96 1.81 31.02
C LYS A 91 -9.37 2.76 29.91
N VAL A 92 -9.64 2.23 28.72
CA VAL A 92 -10.31 2.96 27.61
C VAL A 92 -11.63 3.54 28.13
N ALA A 93 -11.86 4.84 27.92
CA ALA A 93 -13.06 5.54 28.34
C ALA A 93 -13.89 6.05 27.15
N ASP A 94 -13.25 6.39 26.04
CA ASP A 94 -13.88 6.58 24.74
C ASP A 94 -13.07 5.82 23.68
N GLU A 95 -13.68 4.82 23.04
CA GLU A 95 -13.06 3.99 22.00
C GLU A 95 -12.86 4.76 20.68
N THR A 96 -13.68 5.79 20.42
CA THR A 96 -13.61 6.60 19.18
C THR A 96 -12.43 7.57 19.13
N LEU A 97 -11.67 7.67 20.23
CA LEU A 97 -10.44 8.44 20.32
C LEU A 97 -9.18 7.60 20.06
N PHE A 98 -9.31 6.28 19.88
CA PHE A 98 -8.24 5.33 19.60
C PHE A 98 -8.28 4.90 18.13
N ASP A 99 -8.10 5.91 17.26
CA ASP A 99 -8.05 5.86 15.81
C ASP A 99 -6.66 6.39 15.40
N PHE A 100 -5.89 5.62 14.63
CA PHE A 100 -4.51 5.91 14.27
C PHE A 100 -4.39 7.10 13.29
N GLU A 101 -5.32 7.24 12.36
CA GLU A 101 -5.40 8.36 11.42
C GLU A 101 -5.59 9.72 12.13
N THR A 102 -6.37 9.74 13.23
CA THR A 102 -6.63 10.97 14.01
C THR A 102 -5.69 11.15 15.21
N ASN A 103 -5.41 10.10 15.97
CA ASN A 103 -4.68 10.14 17.26
C ASN A 103 -3.64 9.01 17.40
N PRO A 104 -2.58 8.96 16.56
CA PRO A 104 -1.60 7.86 16.54
C PRO A 104 -0.81 7.68 17.85
N THR A 105 -0.81 8.71 18.72
CA THR A 105 -0.37 8.60 20.11
C THR A 105 -1.34 9.37 21.02
N ILE A 106 -1.85 8.68 22.04
CA ILE A 106 -2.68 9.24 23.11
C ILE A 106 -1.78 9.51 24.32
N THR A 107 -1.92 10.67 24.95
CA THR A 107 -1.04 11.11 26.05
C THR A 107 -1.82 11.65 27.24
N GLY A 108 -1.17 11.72 28.40
CA GLY A 108 -1.70 12.43 29.56
C GLY A 108 -0.75 12.52 30.75
N THR A 109 -1.19 13.22 31.78
CA THR A 109 -0.49 13.39 33.06
C THR A 109 -1.35 12.81 34.17
N VAL A 110 -0.78 11.91 34.96
CA VAL A 110 -1.41 11.32 36.16
C VAL A 110 -0.68 11.79 37.40
N GLN A 111 -1.40 12.46 38.28
CA GLN A 111 -0.95 12.77 39.63
C GLN A 111 -1.12 11.55 40.53
N VAL A 112 -0.04 11.20 41.23
CA VAL A 112 -0.01 10.22 42.32
C VAL A 112 0.21 10.98 43.62
N ALA A 113 -0.72 10.86 44.57
CA ALA A 113 -0.73 11.69 45.78
C ALA A 113 -0.89 10.90 47.08
N ASN A 114 -0.27 11.39 48.15
CA ASN A 114 -0.58 11.04 49.53
C ASN A 114 -0.85 12.34 50.31
N GLY A 115 -2.12 12.62 50.59
CA GLY A 115 -2.54 13.85 51.24
C GLY A 115 -2.20 15.09 50.41
N ALA A 116 -1.19 15.84 50.85
CA ALA A 116 -0.71 17.06 50.19
C ALA A 116 0.65 16.90 49.48
N VAL A 117 1.26 15.71 49.55
CA VAL A 117 2.48 15.37 48.80
C VAL A 117 2.06 14.61 47.55
N SER A 118 2.62 14.98 46.39
CA SER A 118 2.30 14.33 45.13
C SER A 118 3.46 14.40 44.14
N GLU A 119 3.57 13.38 43.30
CA GLU A 119 4.42 13.35 42.12
C GLU A 119 3.55 13.06 40.87
N ASN A 120 4.01 13.49 39.70
CA ASN A 120 3.31 13.24 38.44
C ASN A 120 4.05 12.18 37.61
N ALA A 121 3.31 11.27 36.99
CA ALA A 121 3.79 10.41 35.91
C ALA A 121 3.15 10.84 34.59
N SER A 122 3.93 10.79 33.50
CA SER A 122 3.38 10.84 32.16
C SER A 122 2.79 9.48 31.76
N VAL A 123 1.78 9.53 30.88
CA VAL A 123 1.14 8.39 30.23
C VAL A 123 1.30 8.58 28.73
N GLU A 124 1.87 7.59 28.05
CA GLU A 124 2.02 7.56 26.58
C GLU A 124 1.49 6.22 26.04
N ILE A 125 0.50 6.29 25.16
CA ILE A 125 -0.14 5.13 24.53
C ILE A 125 0.03 5.31 23.02
N THR A 126 1.00 4.60 22.43
CA THR A 126 1.16 4.56 20.97
C THR A 126 0.17 3.54 20.39
N LEU A 127 -0.46 3.88 19.27
CA LEU A 127 -1.33 2.95 18.55
C LEU A 127 -0.57 2.21 17.44
N ASN A 128 -0.90 0.94 17.24
CA ASN A 128 -0.59 0.23 16.00
C ASN A 128 -1.70 0.49 14.98
N ASP A 129 -1.32 0.96 13.79
CA ASP A 129 -2.11 0.90 12.55
C ASP A 129 -2.61 -0.53 12.32
N LEU A 130 -3.93 -0.70 12.32
CA LEU A 130 -4.67 -1.91 11.98
C LEU A 130 -5.47 -1.72 10.68
N VAL A 131 -4.80 -1.48 9.56
CA VAL A 131 -5.29 -1.59 8.16
C VAL A 131 -6.81 -1.81 8.04
N GLU A 132 -7.57 -0.71 8.08
CA GLU A 132 -9.02 -0.79 7.97
C GLU A 132 -9.49 -1.08 6.54
N ASN A 133 -10.52 -1.94 6.44
CA ASN A 133 -11.25 -2.15 5.19
C ASN A 133 -12.35 -1.08 5.07
N HIS A 134 -11.96 0.18 4.84
CA HIS A 134 -12.91 1.23 4.52
C HIS A 134 -13.48 0.99 3.10
N ILE A 135 -14.74 0.56 3.04
CA ILE A 135 -15.41 0.07 1.83
C ILE A 135 -16.41 1.11 1.31
N PHE A 136 -16.26 1.48 0.04
CA PHE A 136 -17.29 2.18 -0.73
C PHE A 136 -18.22 1.14 -1.38
N ASP A 137 -19.46 1.00 -0.89
CA ASP A 137 -20.41 -0.04 -1.33
C ASP A 137 -21.35 0.39 -2.48
N ASP A 138 -20.79 1.02 -3.52
CA ASP A 138 -21.45 1.18 -4.82
C ASP A 138 -20.38 1.30 -5.94
N SER A 139 -20.80 1.66 -7.15
CA SER A 139 -19.93 2.09 -8.24
C SER A 139 -19.78 3.61 -8.24
N ILE A 140 -18.58 4.12 -8.54
CA ILE A 140 -18.26 5.55 -8.56
C ILE A 140 -17.72 5.97 -9.92
N VAL A 141 -18.05 7.19 -10.33
CA VAL A 141 -17.51 7.85 -11.52
C VAL A 141 -16.96 9.21 -11.12
N LEU A 142 -15.73 9.50 -11.53
CA LEU A 142 -14.99 10.72 -11.19
C LEU A 142 -14.66 11.44 -12.51
N PHE A 143 -15.30 12.58 -12.77
CA PHE A 143 -15.17 13.33 -14.02
C PHE A 143 -14.18 14.51 -13.94
N THR A 144 -13.78 14.88 -12.72
CA THR A 144 -12.99 16.07 -12.40
C THR A 144 -11.98 15.81 -11.28
N GLN A 145 -10.94 16.63 -11.22
CA GLN A 145 -9.95 16.56 -10.14
C GLN A 145 -10.56 16.85 -8.75
N GLU A 146 -11.65 17.62 -8.68
CA GLU A 146 -12.35 17.92 -7.42
C GLU A 146 -13.01 16.65 -6.87
N GLU A 147 -13.73 15.89 -7.71
CA GLU A 147 -14.31 14.59 -7.33
C GLU A 147 -13.24 13.55 -6.95
N VAL A 148 -12.08 13.53 -7.63
CA VAL A 148 -10.95 12.65 -7.27
C VAL A 148 -10.39 13.01 -5.88
N ASN A 149 -10.24 14.30 -5.58
CA ASN A 149 -9.77 14.77 -4.28
C ASN A 149 -10.78 14.44 -3.17
N ASP A 150 -12.06 14.71 -3.41
CA ASP A 150 -13.15 14.49 -2.44
C ASP A 150 -13.33 12.99 -2.14
N PHE A 151 -13.31 12.13 -3.17
CA PHE A 151 -13.36 10.68 -2.97
C PHE A 151 -12.11 10.17 -2.23
N GLY A 152 -10.92 10.63 -2.63
CA GLY A 152 -9.66 10.26 -2.00
C GLY A 152 -9.57 10.66 -0.53
N ALA A 153 -10.11 11.83 -0.16
CA ALA A 153 -10.16 12.31 1.22
C ALA A 153 -10.99 11.44 2.20
N ASN A 154 -11.69 10.42 1.69
CA ASN A 154 -12.36 9.40 2.53
C ASN A 154 -11.44 8.20 2.85
N ASN A 155 -10.24 8.07 2.26
CA ASN A 155 -9.33 6.93 2.43
C ASN A 155 -9.97 5.55 2.13
N TYR A 156 -10.90 5.45 1.17
CA TYR A 156 -11.51 4.16 0.79
C TYR A 156 -10.46 3.17 0.29
N THR A 157 -10.28 2.06 1.00
CA THR A 157 -9.34 0.99 0.61
C THR A 157 -9.98 -0.02 -0.35
N HIS A 158 -11.32 -0.07 -0.43
CA HIS A 158 -12.06 -1.02 -1.26
C HIS A 158 -13.26 -0.34 -1.94
N ILE A 159 -13.52 -0.67 -3.21
CA ILE A 159 -14.76 -0.31 -3.93
C ILE A 159 -15.48 -1.60 -4.30
N THR A 160 -16.74 -1.80 -3.90
CA THR A 160 -17.48 -3.05 -4.26
C THR A 160 -18.00 -3.03 -5.69
N GLY A 161 -18.30 -1.84 -6.22
CA GLY A 161 -18.75 -1.61 -7.59
C GLY A 161 -17.62 -1.46 -8.61
N SER A 162 -17.91 -0.69 -9.66
CA SER A 162 -16.93 -0.24 -10.65
C SER A 162 -16.37 1.15 -10.31
N LEU A 163 -15.15 1.44 -10.73
CA LEU A 163 -14.54 2.77 -10.71
C LEU A 163 -14.33 3.24 -12.15
N LEU A 164 -14.81 4.44 -12.50
CA LEU A 164 -14.47 5.12 -13.74
C LEU A 164 -13.83 6.49 -13.46
N ILE A 165 -12.70 6.76 -14.12
CA ILE A 165 -11.91 7.98 -14.01
C ILE A 165 -11.86 8.67 -15.37
N GLY A 166 -12.35 9.90 -15.44
CA GLY A 166 -12.48 10.69 -16.67
C GLY A 166 -13.84 10.55 -17.33
N LYS A 167 -13.92 10.73 -18.65
CA LYS A 167 -15.18 11.14 -19.31
C LYS A 167 -15.57 10.32 -20.53
N ILE A 168 -16.88 10.34 -20.80
CA ILE A 168 -17.54 9.71 -21.96
C ILE A 168 -18.48 10.71 -22.67
N ASP A 169 -18.70 11.90 -22.10
CA ASP A 169 -19.18 13.05 -22.88
C ASP A 169 -17.98 13.80 -23.49
N ASN A 170 -18.20 14.52 -24.58
CA ASN A 170 -17.12 15.15 -25.37
C ASN A 170 -16.65 16.47 -24.72
N THR A 171 -16.52 16.52 -23.39
CA THR A 171 -15.98 17.66 -22.64
C THR A 171 -14.69 17.25 -21.95
N GLN A 172 -13.68 18.12 -21.96
CA GLN A 172 -12.36 17.77 -21.43
C GLN A 172 -12.40 17.39 -19.94
N SER A 173 -11.76 16.28 -19.56
CA SER A 173 -11.49 15.95 -18.14
C SER A 173 -10.47 16.93 -17.54
N SER A 174 -10.65 17.30 -16.26
CA SER A 174 -9.69 18.10 -15.51
C SER A 174 -8.72 17.25 -14.67
N ILE A 175 -8.87 15.92 -14.68
CA ILE A 175 -8.08 14.99 -13.88
C ILE A 175 -6.64 14.94 -14.41
N ASN A 176 -5.69 15.14 -13.51
CA ASN A 176 -4.26 15.20 -13.78
C ASN A 176 -3.40 14.52 -12.68
N ASP A 177 -4.01 14.19 -11.54
CA ASP A 177 -3.35 13.60 -10.37
C ASP A 177 -4.27 12.57 -9.70
N LEU A 178 -3.82 11.33 -9.54
CA LEU A 178 -4.57 10.27 -8.86
C LEU A 178 -4.07 9.99 -7.44
N ARG A 179 -3.09 10.74 -6.93
CA ARG A 179 -2.50 10.54 -5.59
C ARG A 179 -3.49 10.56 -4.41
N PRO A 180 -4.66 11.24 -4.46
CA PRO A 180 -5.70 11.07 -3.45
C PRO A 180 -6.26 9.65 -3.33
N LEU A 181 -6.10 8.79 -4.34
CA LEU A 181 -6.60 7.41 -4.35
C LEU A 181 -5.63 6.39 -3.73
N ASN A 182 -4.54 6.84 -3.10
CA ASN A 182 -3.45 5.99 -2.59
C ASN A 182 -3.86 4.94 -1.54
N ALA A 183 -5.02 5.09 -0.90
CA ALA A 183 -5.58 4.09 0.00
C ALA A 183 -6.11 2.83 -0.75
N LEU A 184 -6.48 2.96 -2.03
CA LEU A 184 -7.25 1.95 -2.77
C LEU A 184 -6.46 0.67 -3.08
N LYS A 185 -6.98 -0.46 -2.61
CA LYS A 185 -6.40 -1.81 -2.76
C LYS A 185 -7.17 -2.71 -3.71
N SER A 186 -8.48 -2.51 -3.85
CA SER A 186 -9.28 -3.34 -4.77
C SER A 186 -10.53 -2.65 -5.34
N ILE A 187 -10.89 -3.07 -6.54
CA ILE A 187 -12.11 -2.66 -7.26
C ILE A 187 -12.89 -3.93 -7.60
N GLY A 188 -14.07 -4.11 -7.02
CA GLY A 188 -14.85 -5.35 -7.08
C GLY A 188 -15.43 -5.69 -8.45
N ARG A 189 -15.52 -4.70 -9.35
CA ARG A 189 -16.04 -4.87 -10.72
C ARG A 189 -15.06 -4.30 -11.75
N GLN A 190 -15.47 -3.29 -12.52
CA GLN A 190 -14.70 -2.76 -13.64
C GLN A 190 -13.85 -1.58 -13.19
N PHE A 191 -12.64 -1.45 -13.73
CA PHE A 191 -11.84 -0.23 -13.63
C PHE A 191 -11.65 0.37 -15.02
N ILE A 192 -11.96 1.65 -15.17
CA ILE A 192 -11.90 2.36 -16.46
C ILE A 192 -11.21 3.71 -16.25
N ILE A 193 -10.17 3.99 -17.04
CA ILE A 193 -9.47 5.29 -17.08
C ILE A 193 -9.58 5.80 -18.52
N ILE A 194 -10.42 6.81 -18.76
CA ILE A 194 -10.82 7.24 -20.11
C ILE A 194 -10.91 8.76 -20.30
N ASP A 195 -10.41 9.29 -21.43
CA ASP A 195 -10.39 10.73 -21.78
C ASP A 195 -9.83 11.63 -20.67
N ASN A 196 -8.60 11.34 -20.21
CA ASN A 196 -7.86 12.21 -19.27
C ASN A 196 -6.64 12.86 -19.94
N PRO A 197 -6.83 13.87 -20.82
CA PRO A 197 -5.74 14.48 -21.58
C PRO A 197 -4.76 15.33 -20.76
N LEU A 198 -4.91 15.41 -19.43
CA LEU A 198 -3.95 16.03 -18.51
C LEU A 198 -3.24 15.02 -17.60
N LEU A 199 -3.66 13.75 -17.60
CA LEU A 199 -3.08 12.68 -16.79
C LEU A 199 -1.83 12.13 -17.49
N SER A 200 -0.71 12.07 -16.77
CA SER A 200 0.60 11.70 -17.34
C SER A 200 1.20 10.39 -16.81
N ASN A 201 0.64 9.89 -15.71
CA ASN A 201 1.04 8.69 -14.99
C ASN A 201 -0.11 8.29 -14.06
N LEU A 202 -0.03 7.12 -13.41
CA LEU A 202 -1.07 6.61 -12.51
C LEU A 202 -0.69 6.69 -11.01
N ALA A 203 0.16 7.65 -10.62
CA ALA A 203 0.57 7.81 -9.22
C ALA A 203 -0.63 8.02 -8.30
N GLY A 204 -0.67 7.26 -7.20
CA GLY A 204 -1.86 7.08 -6.37
C GLY A 204 -2.53 5.71 -6.50
N LEU A 205 -2.08 4.84 -7.40
CA LEU A 205 -2.58 3.46 -7.53
C LEU A 205 -1.57 2.41 -7.05
N GLU A 206 -0.50 2.82 -6.34
CA GLU A 206 0.60 1.94 -5.89
C GLU A 206 0.17 0.75 -5.03
N ASN A 207 -1.02 0.80 -4.44
CA ASN A 207 -1.57 -0.22 -3.55
C ASN A 207 -2.66 -1.09 -4.20
N LEU A 208 -3.02 -0.86 -5.47
CA LEU A 208 -4.08 -1.60 -6.15
C LEU A 208 -3.62 -3.02 -6.51
N GLU A 209 -4.18 -4.03 -5.85
CA GLU A 209 -3.81 -5.45 -5.96
C GLU A 209 -4.77 -6.27 -6.86
N PHE A 210 -6.04 -5.85 -6.96
CA PHE A 210 -7.12 -6.65 -7.53
C PHE A 210 -8.18 -5.84 -8.31
N ILE A 211 -8.53 -6.32 -9.50
CA ILE A 211 -9.68 -5.83 -10.30
C ILE A 211 -10.62 -7.01 -10.60
N GLY A 212 -11.83 -6.94 -10.07
CA GLY A 212 -12.81 -8.03 -10.06
C GLY A 212 -13.49 -8.33 -11.40
N GLY A 213 -13.23 -7.53 -12.43
CA GLY A 213 -13.76 -7.68 -13.79
C GLY A 213 -12.84 -7.06 -14.84
N ASN A 214 -13.39 -6.17 -15.66
CA ASN A 214 -12.70 -5.53 -16.79
C ASN A 214 -11.72 -4.44 -16.32
N PHE A 215 -10.59 -4.30 -17.00
CA PHE A 215 -9.71 -3.14 -16.90
C PHE A 215 -9.52 -2.48 -18.28
N LEU A 216 -9.73 -1.16 -18.36
CA LEU A 216 -9.65 -0.36 -19.58
C LEU A 216 -8.83 0.92 -19.33
N ILE A 217 -7.80 1.15 -20.14
CA ILE A 217 -7.03 2.40 -20.19
C ILE A 217 -7.11 2.93 -21.62
N GLU A 218 -8.01 3.89 -21.87
CA GLU A 218 -8.43 4.35 -23.20
C GLU A 218 -8.32 5.86 -23.35
N ASP A 219 -7.90 6.37 -24.51
CA ASP A 219 -7.92 7.81 -24.84
C ASP A 219 -7.23 8.72 -23.79
N ASN A 220 -6.12 8.30 -23.17
CA ASN A 220 -5.32 9.16 -22.28
C ASN A 220 -4.04 9.62 -23.02
N PRO A 221 -4.11 10.61 -23.93
CA PRO A 221 -3.05 10.87 -24.90
C PRO A 221 -1.72 11.33 -24.29
N ASN A 222 -1.72 11.86 -23.06
CA ASN A 222 -0.50 12.29 -22.36
C ASN A 222 0.03 11.27 -21.34
N LEU A 223 -0.59 10.08 -21.20
CA LEU A 223 -0.18 9.05 -20.26
C LEU A 223 1.15 8.38 -20.70
N ILE A 224 2.22 8.55 -19.92
CA ILE A 224 3.58 8.14 -20.29
C ILE A 224 3.93 6.72 -19.82
N ASN A 225 3.43 6.35 -18.64
CA ASN A 225 3.72 5.09 -17.95
C ASN A 225 2.56 4.70 -17.00
N ILE A 226 2.57 3.44 -16.55
CA ILE A 226 1.58 2.86 -15.65
C ILE A 226 2.24 2.14 -14.44
N GLU A 227 3.47 2.54 -14.08
CA GLU A 227 4.34 1.84 -13.10
C GLU A 227 3.72 1.67 -11.71
N SER A 228 2.78 2.55 -11.33
CA SER A 228 2.01 2.45 -10.09
C SER A 228 1.18 1.17 -9.99
N LEU A 229 0.79 0.54 -11.11
CA LEU A 229 -0.01 -0.69 -11.12
C LEU A 229 0.75 -1.94 -10.64
N ARG A 230 2.05 -1.85 -10.36
CA ARG A 230 2.98 -2.95 -10.01
C ARG A 230 2.49 -4.02 -9.03
N ASN A 231 1.52 -3.74 -8.15
CA ASN A 231 0.98 -4.73 -7.21
C ASN A 231 -0.22 -5.52 -7.77
N LEU A 232 -0.76 -5.13 -8.93
CA LEU A 232 -1.91 -5.77 -9.56
C LEU A 232 -1.55 -7.18 -10.02
N THR A 233 -2.19 -8.18 -9.43
CA THR A 233 -1.93 -9.61 -9.71
C THR A 233 -2.94 -10.24 -10.67
N THR A 234 -4.17 -9.73 -10.67
CA THR A 234 -5.35 -10.47 -11.17
C THR A 234 -6.31 -9.54 -11.91
N ILE A 235 -6.72 -9.96 -13.11
CA ILE A 235 -7.79 -9.33 -13.91
C ILE A 235 -8.77 -10.44 -14.35
N ASN A 236 -10.02 -10.32 -13.92
CA ASN A 236 -11.03 -11.39 -14.03
C ASN A 236 -11.83 -11.41 -15.35
N ASP A 237 -11.81 -10.34 -16.15
CA ASP A 237 -12.24 -10.40 -17.55
C ASP A 237 -11.13 -9.82 -18.44
N TYR A 238 -11.42 -8.80 -19.27
CA TYR A 238 -10.43 -8.27 -20.22
C TYR A 238 -9.52 -7.19 -19.63
N LEU A 239 -8.31 -7.10 -20.20
CA LEU A 239 -7.42 -5.94 -20.10
C LEU A 239 -7.30 -5.30 -21.49
N TYR A 240 -7.78 -4.06 -21.61
CA TYR A 240 -7.63 -3.24 -22.81
C TYR A 240 -6.81 -1.97 -22.54
N ILE A 241 -5.83 -1.70 -23.41
CA ILE A 241 -4.96 -0.51 -23.36
C ILE A 241 -4.87 0.08 -24.77
N ASN A 242 -5.51 1.22 -25.01
CA ASN A 242 -5.58 1.81 -26.35
C ASN A 242 -5.64 3.34 -26.42
N ASN A 243 -5.18 3.89 -27.55
CA ASN A 243 -5.16 5.34 -27.83
C ASN A 243 -4.38 6.16 -26.77
N ASN A 244 -3.39 5.57 -26.11
CA ASN A 244 -2.53 6.25 -25.15
C ASN A 244 -1.23 6.66 -25.87
N ASP A 245 -1.29 7.72 -26.68
CA ASP A 245 -0.26 8.07 -27.67
C ASP A 245 1.14 8.37 -27.10
N GLN A 246 1.27 8.63 -25.79
CA GLN A 246 2.57 8.81 -25.12
C GLN A 246 3.00 7.59 -24.27
N LEU A 247 2.25 6.50 -24.25
CA LEU A 247 2.54 5.33 -23.43
C LEU A 247 3.71 4.55 -24.04
N THR A 248 4.89 4.69 -23.45
CA THR A 248 6.14 4.12 -24.01
C THR A 248 6.29 2.62 -23.76
N ASN A 249 5.78 2.15 -22.62
CA ASN A 249 5.93 0.80 -22.11
C ASN A 249 4.76 0.41 -21.20
N LEU A 250 4.67 -0.88 -20.84
CA LEU A 250 3.66 -1.41 -19.90
C LEU A 250 4.24 -1.80 -18.53
N ASN A 251 5.32 -1.16 -18.06
CA ASN A 251 5.88 -1.41 -16.74
C ASN A 251 4.83 -1.12 -15.66
N GLY A 252 4.79 -1.95 -14.61
CA GLY A 252 3.71 -2.01 -13.63
C GLY A 252 2.74 -3.18 -13.84
N LEU A 253 2.90 -4.00 -14.88
CA LEU A 253 2.08 -5.20 -15.12
C LEU A 253 2.83 -6.53 -14.89
N GLU A 254 4.01 -6.49 -14.25
CA GLU A 254 4.92 -7.64 -14.11
C GLU A 254 4.34 -8.82 -13.34
N ASN A 255 3.37 -8.57 -12.46
CA ASN A 255 2.77 -9.56 -11.57
C ASN A 255 1.49 -10.23 -12.14
N ILE A 256 1.08 -9.89 -13.36
CA ILE A 256 -0.09 -10.50 -14.02
C ILE A 256 0.29 -11.85 -14.65
N ILE A 257 -0.07 -12.94 -13.96
CA ILE A 257 0.23 -14.32 -14.38
C ILE A 257 -0.80 -14.86 -15.38
N SER A 258 -2.04 -14.35 -15.35
CA SER A 258 -3.14 -14.79 -16.22
C SER A 258 -4.21 -13.72 -16.38
N ILE A 259 -4.81 -13.63 -17.57
CA ILE A 259 -5.98 -12.78 -17.85
C ILE A 259 -7.14 -13.70 -18.25
N SER A 260 -8.27 -13.61 -17.57
CA SER A 260 -9.40 -14.54 -17.78
C SER A 260 -10.29 -14.18 -18.99
N GLY A 261 -10.20 -12.95 -19.49
CA GLY A 261 -10.87 -12.48 -20.70
C GLY A 261 -9.91 -12.26 -21.87
N ASP A 262 -10.15 -11.18 -22.62
CA ASP A 262 -9.27 -10.72 -23.70
C ASP A 262 -8.06 -9.95 -23.14
N LEU A 263 -6.91 -10.07 -23.81
CA LEU A 263 -5.85 -9.06 -23.74
C LEU A 263 -5.83 -8.30 -25.06
N GLY A 264 -6.08 -7.00 -25.02
CA GLY A 264 -6.08 -6.13 -26.19
C GLY A 264 -5.19 -4.90 -25.99
N ILE A 265 -4.13 -4.80 -26.79
CA ILE A 265 -3.23 -3.64 -26.80
C ILE A 265 -3.28 -3.08 -28.21
N PHE A 266 -3.86 -1.90 -28.40
CA PHE A 266 -4.08 -1.38 -29.75
C PHE A 266 -4.03 0.15 -29.88
N SER A 267 -3.59 0.64 -31.05
CA SER A 267 -3.51 2.07 -31.35
C SER A 267 -2.70 2.89 -30.34
N ASN A 268 -1.59 2.36 -29.80
CA ASN A 268 -0.68 3.13 -28.95
C ASN A 268 0.56 3.49 -29.80
N GLU A 269 0.69 4.75 -30.23
CA GLU A 269 1.66 5.13 -31.28
C GLU A 269 3.11 4.82 -30.90
N ILE A 270 3.57 5.23 -29.70
CA ILE A 270 4.98 5.11 -29.28
C ILE A 270 5.27 3.88 -28.39
N LEU A 271 4.28 3.01 -28.17
CA LEU A 271 4.43 1.81 -27.35
C LEU A 271 5.41 0.84 -28.03
N SER A 272 6.57 0.65 -27.40
CA SER A 272 7.70 -0.09 -27.99
C SER A 272 8.17 -1.27 -27.14
N ASP A 273 7.88 -1.28 -25.84
CA ASP A 273 8.25 -2.35 -24.92
C ASP A 273 7.05 -2.84 -24.09
N ILE A 274 6.82 -4.16 -24.09
CA ILE A 274 5.83 -4.85 -23.25
C ILE A 274 6.42 -6.01 -22.42
N ASN A 275 7.74 -5.97 -22.14
CA ASN A 275 8.48 -6.95 -21.34
C ASN A 275 7.87 -7.25 -19.96
N SER A 276 7.07 -6.36 -19.38
CA SER A 276 6.33 -6.65 -18.15
C SER A 276 5.42 -7.87 -18.27
N LEU A 277 4.84 -8.11 -19.45
CA LEU A 277 3.95 -9.24 -19.72
C LEU A 277 4.68 -10.59 -19.92
N GLN A 278 6.01 -10.65 -19.73
CA GLN A 278 6.79 -11.88 -19.89
C GLN A 278 6.35 -13.03 -18.97
N ASN A 279 5.70 -12.72 -17.84
CA ASN A 279 5.19 -13.68 -16.86
C ASN A 279 3.78 -14.21 -17.18
N LEU A 280 3.11 -13.68 -18.23
CA LEU A 280 1.76 -14.06 -18.59
C LEU A 280 1.72 -15.48 -19.18
N THR A 281 1.06 -16.40 -18.47
CA THR A 281 1.03 -17.84 -18.80
C THR A 281 -0.18 -18.27 -19.63
N SER A 282 -1.30 -17.56 -19.49
CA SER A 282 -2.56 -17.91 -20.16
C SER A 282 -3.49 -16.71 -20.38
N ILE A 283 -4.19 -16.71 -21.50
CA ILE A 283 -5.27 -15.76 -21.85
C ILE A 283 -6.56 -16.54 -22.07
N GLY A 284 -7.62 -16.20 -21.33
CA GLY A 284 -8.87 -16.94 -21.26
C GLY A 284 -9.85 -16.71 -22.42
N LYS A 285 -9.59 -15.72 -23.28
CA LYS A 285 -10.30 -15.49 -24.54
C LYS A 285 -9.31 -15.13 -25.67
N ARG A 286 -9.33 -13.91 -26.21
CA ARG A 286 -8.52 -13.48 -27.36
C ARG A 286 -7.31 -12.63 -26.96
N LEU A 287 -6.20 -12.83 -27.68
CA LEU A 287 -5.07 -11.91 -27.73
C LEU A 287 -5.17 -11.03 -28.98
N LEU A 288 -5.24 -9.71 -28.80
CA LEU A 288 -5.28 -8.70 -29.86
C LEU A 288 -4.09 -7.74 -29.73
N PHE A 289 -3.26 -7.70 -30.76
CA PHE A 289 -2.39 -6.56 -31.05
C PHE A 289 -2.83 -5.89 -32.34
N GLU A 290 -3.14 -4.59 -32.31
CA GLU A 290 -3.53 -3.85 -33.51
C GLU A 290 -2.98 -2.41 -33.53
N ASN A 291 -2.46 -1.93 -34.67
CA ASN A 291 -2.03 -0.54 -34.84
C ASN A 291 -1.01 -0.04 -33.79
N ASN A 292 -0.11 -0.89 -33.28
CA ASN A 292 1.01 -0.44 -32.45
C ASN A 292 2.27 -0.37 -33.34
N PRO A 293 2.59 0.79 -33.97
CA PRO A 293 3.63 0.86 -34.98
C PRO A 293 5.05 0.77 -34.41
N SER A 294 5.23 1.16 -33.14
CA SER A 294 6.55 1.19 -32.49
C SER A 294 6.97 -0.13 -31.84
N LEU A 295 6.06 -1.11 -31.73
CA LEU A 295 6.29 -2.39 -31.06
C LEU A 295 7.25 -3.30 -31.86
N LEU A 296 8.21 -3.92 -31.18
CA LEU A 296 9.30 -4.69 -31.80
C LEU A 296 9.16 -6.21 -31.67
N ASP A 297 8.71 -6.67 -30.50
CA ASP A 297 8.38 -8.06 -30.14
C ASP A 297 7.25 -8.03 -29.09
N PHE A 298 6.56 -9.14 -28.89
CA PHE A 298 5.52 -9.32 -27.87
C PHE A 298 6.09 -9.69 -26.50
N ASN A 299 7.30 -10.26 -26.43
CA ASN A 299 7.96 -10.71 -25.19
C ASN A 299 7.17 -11.74 -24.33
N LEU A 300 6.06 -12.29 -24.84
CA LEU A 300 5.13 -13.24 -24.17
C LEU A 300 5.69 -14.66 -23.98
N SER A 301 6.98 -14.78 -23.61
CA SER A 301 7.73 -16.04 -23.61
C SER A 301 7.20 -17.12 -22.66
N SER A 302 6.43 -16.77 -21.62
CA SER A 302 5.76 -17.73 -20.73
C SER A 302 4.37 -18.19 -21.22
N LEU A 303 3.84 -17.61 -22.31
CA LEU A 303 2.46 -17.83 -22.73
C LEU A 303 2.28 -19.22 -23.35
N THR A 304 1.45 -20.05 -22.70
CA THR A 304 1.19 -21.44 -23.11
C THR A 304 -0.21 -21.64 -23.69
N VAL A 305 -1.18 -20.78 -23.35
CA VAL A 305 -2.59 -20.93 -23.75
C VAL A 305 -3.21 -19.60 -24.18
N ILE A 306 -3.85 -19.58 -25.35
CA ILE A 306 -4.87 -18.60 -25.72
C ILE A 306 -6.17 -19.38 -25.97
N ALA A 307 -7.15 -19.26 -25.08
CA ALA A 307 -8.30 -20.16 -25.13
C ALA A 307 -9.26 -19.90 -26.32
N GLU A 308 -9.25 -18.70 -26.90
CA GLU A 308 -9.95 -18.40 -28.16
C GLU A 308 -8.99 -18.06 -29.31
N ARG A 309 -8.60 -16.80 -29.51
CA ARG A 309 -8.11 -16.30 -30.82
C ARG A 309 -6.84 -15.46 -30.71
N LEU A 310 -5.97 -15.53 -31.71
CA LEU A 310 -4.82 -14.63 -31.89
C LEU A 310 -5.04 -13.71 -33.09
N ASP A 311 -5.16 -12.40 -32.85
CA ASP A 311 -5.15 -11.34 -33.86
C ASP A 311 -3.87 -10.48 -33.69
N ILE A 312 -3.01 -10.44 -34.72
CA ILE A 312 -1.88 -9.49 -34.79
C ILE A 312 -2.01 -8.71 -36.10
N ARG A 313 -2.30 -7.41 -36.00
CA ARG A 313 -2.66 -6.57 -37.14
C ARG A 313 -1.91 -5.24 -37.14
N HIS A 314 -1.43 -4.80 -38.29
CA HIS A 314 -0.87 -3.44 -38.47
C HIS A 314 0.21 -3.07 -37.42
N CYS A 315 1.06 -4.03 -37.02
CA CYS A 315 2.24 -3.82 -36.18
C CYS A 315 3.51 -3.88 -37.06
N PRO A 316 3.80 -2.84 -37.88
CA PRO A 316 4.81 -2.89 -38.94
C PRO A 316 6.23 -3.19 -38.47
N ASN A 317 6.66 -2.80 -37.27
CA ASN A 317 8.05 -3.00 -36.82
C ASN A 317 8.34 -4.41 -36.29
N ILE A 318 7.31 -5.24 -36.07
CA ILE A 318 7.49 -6.62 -35.61
C ILE A 318 8.01 -7.48 -36.77
N THR A 319 9.13 -8.15 -36.55
CA THR A 319 9.85 -8.93 -37.58
C THR A 319 9.70 -10.44 -37.41
N HIS A 320 9.39 -10.91 -36.20
CA HIS A 320 9.39 -12.32 -35.81
C HIS A 320 8.32 -12.65 -34.76
N LEU A 321 7.97 -13.93 -34.62
CA LEU A 321 7.01 -14.44 -33.61
C LEU A 321 7.67 -15.28 -32.50
N ASN A 322 8.99 -15.19 -32.31
CA ASN A 322 9.75 -16.14 -31.48
C ASN A 322 9.41 -16.13 -29.98
N SER A 323 8.83 -15.04 -29.48
CA SER A 323 8.23 -14.98 -28.13
C SER A 323 7.04 -15.93 -27.93
N LEU A 324 6.42 -16.45 -29.02
CA LEU A 324 5.31 -17.41 -28.95
C LEU A 324 5.75 -18.89 -28.97
N THR A 325 7.05 -19.19 -28.92
CA THR A 325 7.62 -20.56 -29.04
C THR A 325 7.09 -21.59 -28.03
N ASN A 326 6.62 -21.15 -26.86
CA ASN A 326 6.05 -22.00 -25.81
C ASN A 326 4.53 -22.18 -25.88
N LEU A 327 3.87 -21.60 -26.89
CA LEU A 327 2.41 -21.62 -27.04
C LEU A 327 1.92 -23.02 -27.44
N GLN A 328 1.14 -23.66 -26.56
CA GLN A 328 0.69 -25.04 -26.69
C GLN A 328 -0.69 -25.14 -27.34
N THR A 329 -1.58 -24.18 -27.10
CA THR A 329 -2.95 -24.18 -27.66
C THR A 329 -3.47 -22.80 -28.04
N ILE A 330 -4.14 -22.73 -29.19
CA ILE A 330 -5.05 -21.65 -29.58
C ILE A 330 -6.40 -22.29 -29.94
N GLY A 331 -7.45 -22.01 -29.17
CA GLY A 331 -8.72 -22.73 -29.29
C GLY A 331 -9.48 -22.51 -30.60
N THR A 332 -9.28 -21.37 -31.26
CA THR A 332 -9.91 -20.98 -32.53
C THR A 332 -8.85 -20.54 -33.55
N ASP A 333 -8.91 -19.31 -34.08
CA ASP A 333 -8.10 -18.88 -35.22
C ASP A 333 -6.77 -18.18 -34.85
N ILE A 334 -5.82 -18.25 -35.78
CA ILE A 334 -4.70 -17.31 -35.92
C ILE A 334 -4.99 -16.39 -37.11
N TYR A 335 -4.88 -15.08 -36.92
CA TYR A 335 -5.02 -14.07 -37.97
C TYR A 335 -3.92 -13.01 -37.88
N LEU A 336 -3.01 -13.05 -38.85
CA LEU A 336 -1.80 -12.22 -38.92
C LEU A 336 -1.90 -11.35 -40.18
N SER A 337 -2.14 -10.05 -40.02
CA SER A 337 -2.44 -9.16 -41.15
C SER A 337 -1.63 -7.87 -41.16
N SER A 338 -1.15 -7.48 -42.33
CA SER A 338 -0.60 -6.13 -42.56
C SER A 338 0.65 -5.79 -41.72
N ASN A 339 1.38 -6.79 -41.21
CA ASN A 339 2.59 -6.58 -40.43
C ASN A 339 3.78 -6.52 -41.40
N PHE A 340 4.06 -5.31 -41.92
CA PHE A 340 4.84 -5.13 -43.15
C PHE A 340 6.34 -5.47 -43.09
N ASN A 341 6.91 -5.77 -41.91
CA ASN A 341 8.27 -6.34 -41.79
C ASN A 341 8.29 -7.76 -41.18
N LEU A 342 7.13 -8.38 -40.92
CA LEU A 342 7.03 -9.71 -40.30
C LEU A 342 7.46 -10.80 -41.30
N ILE A 343 8.66 -11.35 -41.09
CA ILE A 343 9.32 -12.35 -41.96
C ILE A 343 9.48 -13.72 -41.32
N ASP A 344 9.45 -13.82 -39.98
CA ASP A 344 9.71 -15.04 -39.23
C ASP A 344 8.49 -15.48 -38.39
N PHE A 345 7.94 -16.62 -38.76
CA PHE A 345 6.77 -17.25 -38.13
C PHE A 345 7.16 -18.52 -37.36
N CYS A 346 8.46 -18.81 -37.19
CA CYS A 346 8.95 -20.08 -36.62
C CYS A 346 8.52 -20.28 -35.16
N GLY A 347 8.24 -19.20 -34.42
CA GLY A 347 7.64 -19.29 -33.08
C GLY A 347 6.27 -20.00 -33.03
N LEU A 348 5.56 -20.14 -34.15
CA LEU A 348 4.31 -20.92 -34.22
C LEU A 348 4.52 -22.40 -34.58
N GLN A 349 5.75 -22.86 -34.81
CA GLN A 349 5.99 -24.20 -35.35
C GLN A 349 5.54 -25.33 -34.39
N SER A 350 5.88 -25.24 -33.09
CA SER A 350 5.49 -26.22 -32.07
C SER A 350 3.97 -26.40 -32.02
N LEU A 351 3.24 -25.28 -31.87
CA LEU A 351 1.77 -25.20 -31.85
C LEU A 351 1.12 -25.91 -33.05
N LEU A 352 1.69 -25.75 -34.25
CA LEU A 352 1.13 -26.29 -35.49
C LEU A 352 1.49 -27.76 -35.71
N ILE A 353 2.66 -28.21 -35.27
CA ILE A 353 3.07 -29.63 -35.29
C ILE A 353 2.24 -30.45 -34.30
N ASP A 354 2.07 -29.95 -33.07
CA ASP A 354 1.34 -30.66 -32.00
C ASP A 354 -0.19 -30.56 -32.14
N ASN A 355 -0.67 -29.93 -33.23
CA ASN A 355 -2.10 -29.72 -33.54
C ASN A 355 -2.85 -28.87 -32.49
N GLY A 356 -2.15 -28.00 -31.77
CA GLY A 356 -2.72 -27.12 -30.75
C GLY A 356 -3.58 -25.97 -31.28
N LEU A 357 -3.60 -25.72 -32.60
CA LEU A 357 -4.52 -24.77 -33.25
C LEU A 357 -5.85 -25.46 -33.60
N GLY A 358 -6.93 -25.08 -32.91
CA GLY A 358 -8.28 -25.63 -33.10
C GLY A 358 -9.04 -25.11 -34.33
N GLY A 359 -8.70 -23.91 -34.82
CA GLY A 359 -9.37 -23.24 -35.95
C GLY A 359 -8.45 -22.95 -37.15
N ASN A 360 -8.71 -21.84 -37.83
CA ASN A 360 -8.05 -21.48 -39.08
C ASN A 360 -6.73 -20.74 -38.84
N TYR A 361 -5.75 -20.96 -39.70
CA TYR A 361 -4.56 -20.12 -39.78
C TYR A 361 -4.68 -19.20 -40.99
N THR A 362 -4.49 -17.89 -40.80
CA THR A 362 -4.46 -16.88 -41.85
C THR A 362 -3.27 -15.94 -41.67
N ALA A 363 -2.39 -15.87 -42.67
CA ALA A 363 -1.38 -14.82 -42.81
C ALA A 363 -1.55 -14.13 -44.17
N ILE A 364 -1.82 -12.82 -44.16
CA ILE A 364 -2.00 -12.00 -45.37
C ILE A 364 -1.39 -10.60 -45.21
N TYR A 365 -0.90 -10.02 -46.31
CA TYR A 365 -0.33 -8.65 -46.34
C TYR A 365 0.86 -8.39 -45.39
N ASN A 366 1.47 -9.42 -44.80
CA ASN A 366 2.74 -9.31 -44.06
C ASN A 366 3.93 -9.39 -45.04
N ALA A 367 5.18 -9.24 -44.58
CA ALA A 367 6.35 -9.38 -45.44
C ALA A 367 6.52 -10.83 -45.95
N TYR A 368 6.45 -11.82 -45.05
CA TYR A 368 6.29 -13.22 -45.39
C TYR A 368 4.87 -13.69 -45.07
N ASN A 369 4.29 -14.57 -45.89
CA ASN A 369 2.95 -15.12 -45.67
C ASN A 369 2.99 -16.64 -45.94
N PRO A 370 3.65 -17.42 -45.06
CA PRO A 370 3.70 -18.87 -45.19
C PRO A 370 2.28 -19.46 -45.03
N THR A 371 2.03 -20.65 -45.56
CA THR A 371 0.86 -21.44 -45.18
C THR A 371 1.10 -22.18 -43.86
N LYS A 372 0.03 -22.72 -43.25
CA LYS A 372 0.15 -23.63 -42.11
C LYS A 372 1.10 -24.81 -42.39
N GLN A 373 1.12 -25.33 -43.62
CA GLN A 373 2.00 -26.44 -43.99
C GLN A 373 3.46 -25.99 -44.13
N ASP A 374 3.72 -24.80 -44.69
CA ASP A 374 5.07 -24.26 -44.80
C ASP A 374 5.74 -24.13 -43.43
N ILE A 375 5.01 -23.64 -42.41
CA ILE A 375 5.52 -23.57 -41.04
C ILE A 375 5.79 -24.97 -40.47
N ILE A 376 4.88 -25.92 -40.64
CA ILE A 376 5.05 -27.32 -40.18
C ILE A 376 6.30 -27.95 -40.81
N ASP A 377 6.51 -27.74 -42.11
CA ASP A 377 7.64 -28.27 -42.88
C ASP A 377 8.97 -27.53 -42.60
N GLY A 378 8.96 -26.48 -41.77
CA GLY A 378 10.15 -25.68 -41.40
C GLY A 378 10.48 -24.53 -42.35
N ASN A 379 9.64 -24.26 -43.36
CA ASN A 379 9.71 -23.08 -44.22
C ASN A 379 9.01 -21.89 -43.53
N CYS A 380 9.46 -21.56 -42.31
CA CYS A 380 8.78 -20.60 -41.43
C CYS A 380 9.37 -19.18 -41.43
N SER A 381 10.52 -18.97 -42.07
CA SER A 381 11.21 -17.67 -42.17
C SER A 381 11.67 -17.36 -43.61
N LEU A 382 11.73 -16.08 -43.98
CA LEU A 382 12.22 -15.58 -45.29
C LEU A 382 13.69 -15.11 -45.27
#